data_AF-A0A371DH13-F1
#
_entry.id   AF-A0A371DH13-F1
#
_cell.length_a   1.000
_cell.length_b   1.000
_cell.length_c   1.000
_cell.angle_alpha   90.00
_cell.angle_beta   90.00
_cell.angle_gamma   90.00
#
_symmetry.space_group_name_H-M   'P 1'
#
loop_
_entity.id
_entity.type
_entity.pdbx_description
1 polymer ?
#
loop_
_entity_poly.entity_id
_entity_poly.type
_entity_poly.pdbx_seq_one_letter_code
_entity_poly.pdbx_strand_id
1 'polypeptide(L)'
;MVQETYTRRVQRVLSELVKDNKGSIELETLVEQVRAQPSPCGVRFRRHIDGALRREVQGKRIIVLSNPSPSISVTDAGRKFYAAWGSVLLYPSDHRRVTRMTIAQIVQYTQLMKGVLLEVQGIIRELRPYSQALLDDENIPIVVQELFGTVADLETANIELQQEFAYETARRREVRSIFRK
;
A
#
# COMPACT_ATOMS: atom_id res chain seq x y z
N MET A 1 11.75 -2.98 10.26
CA MET A 1 11.63 -2.84 8.79
C MET A 1 11.77 -4.21 8.15
N VAL A 2 10.72 -4.71 7.49
CA VAL A 2 10.78 -5.99 6.75
C VAL A 2 11.44 -5.73 5.40
N GLN A 3 12.60 -6.34 5.14
CA GLN A 3 13.26 -6.19 3.84
C GLN A 3 12.41 -6.81 2.72
N GLU A 4 12.15 -6.02 1.69
CA GLU A 4 11.37 -6.48 0.55
C GLU A 4 12.19 -7.47 -0.30
N THR A 5 11.61 -8.66 -0.51
CA THR A 5 12.23 -9.73 -1.29
C THR A 5 12.29 -9.38 -2.78
N TYR A 6 13.30 -9.87 -3.50
CA TYR A 6 13.40 -9.71 -4.96
C TYR A 6 12.18 -10.21 -5.72
N THR A 7 11.48 -11.24 -5.22
CA THR A 7 10.21 -11.69 -5.79
C THR A 7 9.14 -10.60 -5.73
N ARG A 8 8.96 -9.94 -4.58
CA ARG A 8 8.00 -8.82 -4.47
C ARG A 8 8.37 -7.65 -5.37
N ARG A 9 9.66 -7.32 -5.48
CA ARG A 9 10.12 -6.23 -6.35
C ARG A 9 9.82 -6.49 -7.83
N VAL A 10 10.09 -7.72 -8.30
CA VAL A 10 9.74 -8.15 -9.66
C VAL A 10 8.23 -8.13 -9.88
N GLN A 11 7.46 -8.62 -8.91
CA GLN A 11 5.99 -8.60 -8.99
C GLN A 11 5.42 -7.17 -9.00
N ARG A 12 6.04 -6.21 -8.30
CA ARG A 12 5.67 -4.78 -8.36
C ARG A 12 5.82 -4.24 -9.77
N VAL A 13 7.00 -4.42 -10.38
CA VAL A 13 7.26 -3.96 -11.76
C VAL A 13 6.29 -4.59 -12.76
N LEU A 14 6.02 -5.90 -12.64
CA LEU A 14 5.06 -6.59 -13.50
C LEU A 14 3.60 -6.14 -13.24
N SER A 15 3.28 -5.75 -12.01
CA SER A 15 2.00 -5.13 -11.65
C SER A 15 1.81 -3.76 -12.31
N GLU A 16 2.79 -2.88 -12.19
CA GLU A 16 2.80 -1.57 -12.84
C GLU A 16 2.66 -1.71 -14.36
N LEU A 17 3.41 -2.64 -14.97
CA LEU A 17 3.31 -2.95 -16.40
C LEU A 17 1.88 -3.30 -16.84
N VAL A 18 1.19 -4.16 -16.07
CA VAL A 18 -0.19 -4.56 -16.37
C VAL A 18 -1.18 -3.43 -16.16
N LYS A 19 -1.00 -2.61 -15.11
CA LYS A 19 -1.85 -1.43 -14.84
C LYS A 19 -1.72 -0.37 -15.94
N ASP A 20 -0.53 -0.23 -16.52
CA ASP A 20 -0.24 0.60 -17.70
C ASP A 20 -0.83 0.05 -19.02
N ASN A 21 -1.57 -1.06 -18.99
CA ASN A 21 -2.02 -1.80 -20.18
C ASN A 21 -0.88 -2.27 -21.11
N LYS A 22 0.34 -2.45 -20.57
CA LYS A 22 1.46 -3.01 -21.32
C LYS A 22 1.51 -4.53 -21.13
N GLY A 23 1.68 -5.27 -22.21
CA GLY A 23 1.71 -6.75 -22.20
C GLY A 23 3.09 -7.37 -22.12
N SER A 24 4.15 -6.57 -22.29
CA SER A 24 5.53 -7.05 -22.35
C SER A 24 6.54 -5.99 -21.95
N ILE A 25 7.68 -6.43 -21.42
CA ILE A 25 8.82 -5.58 -21.04
C ILE A 25 10.13 -6.28 -21.41
N GLU A 26 11.15 -5.53 -21.81
CA GLU A 26 12.49 -6.10 -22.02
C GLU A 26 13.13 -6.50 -20.69
N LEU A 27 13.93 -7.57 -20.69
CA LEU A 27 14.55 -8.09 -19.48
C LEU A 27 15.48 -7.07 -18.83
N GLU A 28 16.29 -6.36 -19.61
CA GLU A 28 17.20 -5.34 -19.08
C GLU A 28 16.43 -4.16 -18.47
N THR A 29 15.36 -3.69 -19.12
CA THR A 29 14.48 -2.65 -18.57
C THR A 29 13.85 -3.09 -17.25
N LEU A 30 13.39 -4.34 -17.13
CA LEU A 30 12.88 -4.86 -15.87
C LEU A 30 13.96 -4.88 -14.78
N VAL A 31 15.18 -5.30 -15.12
CA VAL A 31 16.31 -5.34 -14.18
C VAL A 31 16.66 -3.94 -13.68
N GLU A 32 16.67 -2.94 -14.56
CA GLU A 32 16.89 -1.54 -14.21
C GLU A 32 15.80 -0.99 -13.30
N GLN A 33 14.52 -1.24 -13.63
CA GLN A 33 13.39 -0.82 -12.80
C GLN A 33 13.42 -1.46 -11.41
N VAL A 34 13.75 -2.75 -11.30
CA VAL A 34 13.91 -3.43 -10.01
C VAL A 34 15.09 -2.86 -9.21
N ARG A 35 16.17 -2.44 -9.89
CA ARG A 35 17.36 -1.84 -9.27
C ARG A 35 17.12 -0.41 -8.78
N ALA A 36 16.28 0.35 -9.47
CA ALA A 36 15.94 1.73 -9.12
C ALA A 36 15.07 1.85 -7.85
N GLN A 37 14.48 0.74 -7.38
CA GLN A 37 13.67 0.74 -6.15
C GLN A 37 14.53 1.03 -4.91
N PRO A 38 13.96 1.67 -3.86
CA PRO A 38 14.70 2.19 -2.70
C PRO A 38 15.36 1.14 -1.81
N SER A 39 15.16 -0.15 -2.09
CA SER A 39 15.67 -1.22 -1.26
C SER A 39 17.07 -1.68 -1.71
N PRO A 40 18.00 -1.95 -0.79
CA PRO A 40 19.40 -2.24 -1.12
C PRO A 40 19.53 -3.42 -2.09
N CYS A 41 20.42 -3.27 -3.07
CA CYS A 41 20.76 -4.28 -4.07
C CYS A 41 22.08 -4.96 -3.71
N GLY A 42 22.05 -6.27 -3.44
CA GLY A 42 23.26 -7.04 -3.20
C GLY A 42 24.05 -7.33 -4.48
N VAL A 43 25.32 -7.75 -4.31
CA VAL A 43 26.25 -8.09 -5.41
C VAL A 43 25.70 -9.17 -6.37
N ARG A 44 24.78 -10.00 -5.90
CA ARG A 44 24.15 -11.10 -6.66
C ARG A 44 22.70 -10.79 -7.09
N PHE A 45 22.30 -9.53 -7.15
CA PHE A 45 20.90 -9.15 -7.41
C PHE A 45 20.33 -9.77 -8.70
N ARG A 46 21.11 -9.83 -9.79
CA ARG A 46 20.67 -10.43 -11.06
C ARG A 46 20.25 -11.90 -10.91
N ARG A 47 21.02 -12.70 -10.17
CA ARG A 47 20.67 -14.10 -9.84
C ARG A 47 19.37 -14.21 -9.04
N HIS A 48 19.07 -13.24 -8.18
CA HIS A 48 17.82 -13.20 -7.42
C HIS A 48 16.62 -12.80 -8.29
N ILE A 49 16.82 -11.88 -9.24
CA ILE A 49 15.81 -11.52 -10.24
C ILE A 49 15.52 -12.75 -11.12
N ASP A 50 16.54 -13.44 -11.63
CA ASP A 50 16.36 -14.66 -12.42
C ASP A 50 15.60 -15.74 -11.62
N GLY A 51 15.92 -15.89 -10.33
CA GLY A 51 15.19 -16.78 -9.43
C GLY A 51 13.72 -16.41 -9.24
N ALA A 52 13.42 -15.11 -9.15
CA ALA A 52 12.05 -14.61 -9.11
C ALA A 52 11.32 -14.87 -10.43
N LEU A 53 11.92 -14.53 -11.57
CA LEU A 53 11.34 -14.77 -12.89
C LEU A 53 11.04 -16.25 -13.15
N ARG A 54 11.92 -17.17 -12.72
CA ARG A 54 11.64 -18.61 -12.80
C ARG A 54 10.40 -19.01 -12.02
N ARG A 55 10.16 -18.44 -10.83
CA ARG A 55 8.92 -18.69 -10.07
C ARG A 55 7.70 -18.14 -10.79
N GLU A 56 7.82 -17.00 -11.44
CA GLU A 56 6.73 -16.39 -12.21
C GLU A 56 6.39 -17.21 -13.47
N VAL A 57 7.40 -17.77 -14.14
CA VAL A 57 7.23 -18.73 -15.25
C VAL A 57 6.56 -20.02 -14.75
N GLN A 58 7.03 -20.59 -13.63
CA GLN A 58 6.42 -21.78 -13.02
C GLN A 58 4.96 -21.53 -12.62
N GLY A 59 4.65 -20.32 -12.15
CA GLY A 59 3.29 -19.87 -11.86
C GLY A 59 2.44 -19.62 -13.11
N LYS A 60 2.98 -19.82 -14.32
CA LYS A 60 2.35 -19.53 -15.61
C LYS A 60 1.88 -18.08 -15.76
N ARG A 61 2.48 -17.16 -15.01
CA ARG A 61 2.11 -15.73 -15.01
C ARG A 61 2.87 -14.93 -16.07
N ILE A 62 4.04 -15.40 -16.47
CA ILE A 62 4.84 -14.79 -17.52
C ILE A 62 5.41 -15.84 -18.47
N ILE A 63 5.82 -15.39 -19.66
CA ILE A 63 6.60 -16.13 -20.64
C ILE A 63 7.85 -15.31 -20.93
N VAL A 64 9.01 -15.97 -21.01
CA VAL A 64 10.26 -15.34 -21.42
C VAL A 64 10.50 -15.69 -22.88
N LEU A 65 10.58 -14.67 -23.73
CA LEU A 65 10.85 -14.77 -25.15
C LEU A 65 12.31 -14.39 -25.38
N SER A 66 13.10 -15.26 -26.01
CA SER A 66 14.55 -15.09 -26.09
C SER A 66 15.07 -14.42 -27.36
N ASN A 67 14.21 -14.10 -28.35
CA ASN A 67 14.64 -13.63 -29.67
C ASN A 67 13.88 -12.35 -30.12
N PRO A 68 14.56 -11.32 -30.67
CA PRO A 68 16.01 -11.10 -30.75
C PRO A 68 16.63 -10.53 -29.46
N SER A 69 15.81 -9.95 -28.58
CA SER A 69 16.19 -9.49 -27.25
C SER A 69 15.34 -10.22 -26.20
N PRO A 70 15.91 -10.65 -25.07
CA PRO A 70 15.15 -11.31 -24.03
C PRO A 70 14.05 -10.37 -23.52
N SER A 71 12.80 -10.75 -23.72
CA SER A 71 11.62 -10.01 -23.28
C SER A 71 10.70 -10.90 -22.45
N ILE A 72 9.96 -10.27 -21.56
CA ILE A 72 9.03 -10.92 -20.65
C ILE A 72 7.64 -10.48 -21.09
N SER A 73 6.79 -11.44 -21.46
CA SER A 73 5.39 -11.20 -21.77
C SER A 73 4.50 -11.73 -20.66
N VAL A 74 3.50 -10.95 -20.26
CA VAL A 74 2.54 -11.32 -19.23
C VAL A 74 1.42 -12.15 -19.86
N THR A 75 1.16 -13.33 -19.31
CA THR A 75 0.05 -14.19 -19.75
C THR A 75 -1.29 -13.65 -19.27
N ASP A 76 -2.41 -14.19 -19.75
CA ASP A 76 -3.73 -13.77 -19.25
C ASP A 76 -3.95 -14.13 -17.77
N ALA A 77 -3.35 -15.25 -17.32
CA ALA A 77 -3.32 -15.60 -15.90
C ALA A 77 -2.47 -14.58 -15.10
N GLY A 78 -1.33 -14.17 -15.64
CA GLY A 78 -0.51 -13.11 -15.09
C GLY A 78 -1.26 -11.78 -15.00
N ARG A 79 -1.95 -11.37 -16.05
CA ARG A 79 -2.74 -10.12 -16.07
C ARG A 79 -3.75 -10.08 -14.93
N LYS A 80 -4.52 -11.15 -14.72
CA LYS A 80 -5.49 -11.23 -13.61
C LYS A 80 -4.81 -11.14 -12.25
N PHE A 81 -3.69 -11.84 -12.08
CA PHE A 81 -2.93 -11.83 -10.83
C PHE A 81 -2.34 -10.46 -10.51
N TYR A 82 -1.66 -9.85 -11.49
CA TYR A 82 -0.97 -8.58 -11.36
C TYR A 82 -1.92 -7.39 -11.26
N ALA A 83 -3.07 -7.43 -11.94
CA ALA A 83 -4.13 -6.43 -11.74
C ALA A 83 -4.66 -6.41 -10.30
N ALA A 84 -4.65 -7.56 -9.62
CA ALA A 84 -5.04 -7.68 -8.22
C ALA A 84 -3.83 -7.58 -7.25
N TRP A 85 -2.61 -7.45 -7.74
CA TRP A 85 -1.42 -7.48 -6.90
C TRP A 85 -1.30 -6.19 -6.09
N GLY A 86 -1.09 -6.33 -4.78
CA GLY A 86 -1.15 -5.22 -3.84
C GLY A 86 -2.57 -4.80 -3.44
N SER A 87 -3.61 -5.37 -4.05
CA SER A 87 -4.98 -5.17 -3.57
C SER A 87 -5.22 -5.97 -2.28
N VAL A 88 -5.87 -5.33 -1.31
CA VAL A 88 -6.35 -6.01 -0.10
C VAL A 88 -7.81 -6.37 -0.34
N LEU A 89 -8.11 -7.66 -0.27
CA LEU A 89 -9.49 -8.12 -0.26
C LEU A 89 -10.16 -7.63 1.04
N LEU A 90 -11.13 -6.73 0.89
CA LEU A 90 -11.95 -6.26 2.03
C LEU A 90 -12.79 -7.39 2.64
N TYR A 91 -13.12 -8.38 1.82
CA TYR A 91 -13.83 -9.58 2.21
C TYR A 91 -13.21 -10.81 1.53
N PRO A 92 -13.18 -11.97 2.21
CA PRO A 92 -12.93 -13.25 1.57
C PRO A 92 -13.85 -13.48 0.37
N SER A 93 -13.37 -14.18 -0.67
CA SER A 93 -14.13 -14.46 -1.90
C SER A 93 -15.42 -15.26 -1.66
N ASP A 94 -15.49 -16.00 -0.55
CA ASP A 94 -16.61 -16.79 -0.08
C ASP A 94 -17.50 -16.07 0.96
N HIS A 95 -17.21 -14.80 1.27
CA HIS A 95 -17.94 -14.08 2.30
C HIS A 95 -19.42 -13.94 1.94
N ARG A 96 -20.30 -14.43 2.85
CA ARG A 96 -21.76 -14.51 2.63
C ARG A 96 -22.42 -13.18 2.25
N ARG A 97 -21.85 -12.05 2.69
CA ARG A 97 -22.37 -10.72 2.31
C ARG A 97 -22.09 -10.38 0.86
N VAL A 98 -20.93 -10.77 0.32
CA VAL A 98 -20.53 -10.46 -1.06
C VAL A 98 -21.24 -11.41 -2.03
N THR A 99 -21.30 -12.70 -1.70
CA THR A 99 -21.97 -13.72 -2.53
C THR A 99 -23.47 -13.53 -2.66
N ARG A 100 -24.11 -12.76 -1.77
CA ARG A 100 -25.54 -12.42 -1.83
C ARG A 100 -25.83 -11.08 -2.50
N MET A 101 -24.80 -10.30 -2.84
CA MET A 101 -25.00 -9.02 -3.52
C MET A 101 -25.27 -9.23 -5.01
N THR A 102 -26.23 -8.48 -5.54
CA THR A 102 -26.42 -8.41 -6.99
C THR A 102 -25.29 -7.59 -7.63
N ILE A 103 -25.06 -7.78 -8.93
CA ILE A 103 -24.06 -6.99 -9.68
C ILE A 103 -24.33 -5.49 -9.52
N ALA A 104 -25.59 -5.06 -9.56
CA ALA A 104 -25.97 -3.67 -9.36
C ALA A 104 -25.56 -3.14 -7.97
N GLN A 105 -25.77 -3.93 -6.91
CA GLN A 105 -25.34 -3.58 -5.56
C GLN A 105 -23.82 -3.49 -5.46
N ILE A 106 -23.08 -4.42 -6.08
CA ILE A 106 -21.61 -4.38 -6.10
C ILE A 106 -21.14 -3.09 -6.77
N VAL A 107 -21.67 -2.75 -7.96
CA VAL A 107 -21.32 -1.52 -8.67
C VAL A 107 -21.61 -0.28 -7.83
N GLN A 108 -22.77 -0.24 -7.17
CA GLN A 108 -23.15 0.87 -6.30
C GLN A 108 -22.18 1.03 -5.12
N TYR A 109 -21.83 -0.06 -4.42
CA TYR A 109 -20.87 0.00 -3.33
C TYR A 109 -19.45 0.36 -3.80
N THR A 110 -19.03 -0.13 -4.97
CA THR A 110 -17.74 0.26 -5.57
C THR A 110 -17.71 1.75 -5.88
N GLN A 111 -18.78 2.32 -6.42
CA GLN A 111 -18.88 3.76 -6.67
C GLN A 111 -18.84 4.57 -5.37
N LEU A 112 -19.55 4.13 -4.33
CA LEU A 112 -19.54 4.77 -3.02
C LEU A 112 -18.13 4.76 -2.42
N MET A 113 -17.45 3.61 -2.44
CA MET A 113 -16.06 3.51 -1.95
C MET A 113 -15.11 4.40 -2.75
N LYS A 114 -15.28 4.48 -4.07
CA LYS A 114 -14.50 5.39 -4.91
C LYS A 114 -14.73 6.85 -4.53
N GLY A 115 -15.98 7.23 -4.25
CA GLY A 115 -16.31 8.58 -3.75
C GLY A 115 -15.60 8.91 -2.45
N VAL A 116 -15.66 8.01 -1.47
CA VAL A 116 -14.98 8.18 -0.17
C VAL A 116 -13.46 8.32 -0.36
N LEU A 117 -12.84 7.51 -1.22
CA LEU A 117 -11.41 7.61 -1.49
C LEU A 117 -11.02 8.96 -2.12
N LEU A 118 -11.85 9.48 -3.04
CA LEU A 118 -11.63 10.80 -3.63
C LEU A 118 -11.78 11.93 -2.60
N GLU A 119 -12.75 11.84 -1.69
CA GLU A 119 -12.90 12.79 -0.60
C GLU A 119 -11.69 12.77 0.34
N VAL A 120 -11.23 11.57 0.75
CA VAL A 120 -10.02 11.41 1.56
C VAL A 120 -8.81 12.00 0.85
N GLN A 121 -8.66 11.75 -0.46
CA GLN A 121 -7.59 12.33 -1.27
C GLN A 121 -7.69 13.88 -1.31
N GLY A 122 -8.90 14.43 -1.39
CA GLY A 122 -9.16 15.86 -1.30
C GLY A 122 -8.73 16.45 0.05
N ILE A 123 -9.13 15.83 1.15
CA ILE A 123 -8.76 16.25 2.51
C ILE A 123 -7.23 16.20 2.69
N ILE A 124 -6.57 15.14 2.22
CA ILE A 124 -5.11 15.03 2.29
C ILE A 124 -4.44 16.15 1.48
N ARG A 125 -4.97 16.48 0.29
CA ARG A 125 -4.47 17.60 -0.53
C ARG A 125 -4.62 18.94 0.19
N GLU A 126 -5.75 19.19 0.86
CA GLU A 126 -5.99 20.40 1.63
C GLU A 126 -5.04 20.52 2.83
N LEU A 127 -4.85 19.42 3.58
CA LEU A 127 -4.01 19.40 4.78
C LEU A 127 -2.51 19.40 4.48
N ARG A 128 -2.10 18.89 3.31
CA ARG A 128 -0.68 18.84 2.90
C ARG A 128 -0.49 19.26 1.42
N PRO A 129 -0.57 20.57 1.13
CA PRO A 129 -0.49 21.08 -0.24
C PRO A 129 0.86 20.83 -0.92
N TYR A 130 1.95 20.65 -0.15
CA TYR A 130 3.30 20.42 -0.67
C TYR A 130 3.64 18.95 -0.96
N SER A 131 2.78 17.99 -0.61
CA SER A 131 3.02 16.55 -0.82
C SER A 131 2.34 16.00 -2.07
N GLN A 132 2.26 16.80 -3.15
CA GLN A 132 1.68 16.37 -4.43
C GLN A 132 2.32 15.09 -5.00
N ALA A 133 3.60 14.81 -4.69
CA ALA A 133 4.30 13.59 -5.10
C ALA A 133 3.90 12.31 -4.31
N LEU A 134 3.18 12.44 -3.19
CA LEU A 134 2.72 11.31 -2.34
C LEU A 134 1.27 10.90 -2.62
N LEU A 135 0.61 11.54 -3.60
CA LEU A 135 -0.82 11.41 -3.88
C LEU A 135 -1.14 10.59 -5.13
N ASP A 136 -0.17 9.82 -5.65
CA ASP A 136 -0.44 8.76 -6.60
C ASP A 136 -1.34 7.70 -5.94
N ASP A 137 -2.29 7.13 -6.68
CA ASP A 137 -3.31 6.19 -6.17
C ASP A 137 -2.70 5.00 -5.38
N GLU A 138 -1.45 4.64 -5.67
CA GLU A 138 -0.73 3.57 -4.96
C GLU A 138 -0.28 3.94 -3.55
N ASN A 139 -0.15 5.24 -3.22
CA ASN A 139 0.37 5.73 -1.94
C ASN A 139 -0.72 6.14 -0.94
N ILE A 140 -1.97 6.28 -1.39
CA ILE A 140 -3.12 6.64 -0.53
C ILE A 140 -3.25 5.71 0.70
N PRO A 141 -3.14 4.37 0.58
CA PRO A 141 -3.23 3.50 1.75
C PRO A 141 -2.15 3.77 2.80
N ILE A 142 -0.94 4.13 2.37
CA ILE A 142 0.19 4.44 3.26
C ILE A 142 -0.07 5.75 3.99
N VAL A 143 -0.50 6.78 3.26
CA VAL A 143 -0.83 8.09 3.85
C VAL A 143 -1.99 7.98 4.85
N VAL A 144 -3.01 7.17 4.53
CA VAL A 144 -4.13 6.89 5.45
C VAL A 144 -3.62 6.18 6.70
N GLN A 145 -2.72 5.22 6.57
CA GLN A 145 -2.13 4.52 7.71
C GLN A 145 -1.28 5.45 8.60
N GLU A 146 -0.50 6.35 8.00
CA GLU A 146 0.25 7.38 8.72
C GLU A 146 -0.68 8.37 9.45
N LEU A 147 -1.80 8.75 8.82
CA LEU A 147 -2.83 9.57 9.45
C LEU A 147 -3.44 8.89 10.67
N PHE A 148 -3.81 7.61 10.57
CA PHE A 148 -4.30 6.85 11.72
C PHE A 148 -3.26 6.75 12.84
N GLY A 149 -1.98 6.55 12.50
CA GLY A 149 -0.90 6.58 13.48
C GLY A 149 -0.80 7.94 14.19
N THR A 150 -0.83 9.03 13.42
CA THR A 150 -0.79 10.40 13.95
C THR A 150 -1.99 10.69 14.86
N VAL A 151 -3.19 10.22 14.50
CA VAL A 151 -4.40 10.36 15.34
C VAL A 151 -4.24 9.59 16.65
N ALA A 152 -3.74 8.35 16.61
CA ALA A 152 -3.49 7.56 17.81
C ALA A 152 -2.44 8.21 18.74
N ASP A 153 -1.39 8.81 18.16
CA ASP A 153 -0.38 9.54 18.92
C ASP A 153 -0.99 10.79 19.59
N LEU A 154 -1.84 11.53 18.86
CA LEU A 154 -2.57 12.69 19.40
C LEU A 154 -3.56 12.30 20.50
N GLU A 155 -4.28 11.18 20.35
CA GLU A 155 -5.16 10.66 21.40
C GLU A 155 -4.37 10.31 22.66
N THR A 156 -3.21 9.67 22.51
CA THR A 156 -2.32 9.33 23.63
C THR A 156 -1.85 10.60 24.34
N ALA A 157 -1.36 11.60 23.60
CA ALA A 157 -0.93 12.87 24.17
C ALA A 157 -2.08 13.63 24.88
N ASN A 158 -3.30 13.55 24.34
CA ASN A 158 -4.47 14.16 24.96
C ASN A 158 -4.83 13.47 26.28
N ILE A 159 -4.73 12.15 26.35
CA ILE A 159 -4.92 11.39 27.59
C ILE A 159 -3.88 11.79 28.64
N GLU A 160 -2.61 11.91 28.26
CA GLU A 160 -1.53 12.35 29.16
C GLU A 160 -1.79 13.77 29.71
N LEU A 161 -2.17 14.71 28.85
CA LEU A 161 -2.53 16.08 29.26
C LEU A 161 -3.74 16.10 30.21
N GLN A 162 -4.75 15.28 29.97
CA GLN A 162 -5.90 15.16 30.87
C GLN A 162 -5.49 14.64 32.26
N GLN A 163 -4.56 13.66 32.31
CA GLN A 163 -4.03 13.15 33.56
C GLN A 163 -3.19 14.19 34.31
N GLU A 164 -2.33 14.93 33.59
CA GLU A 164 -1.53 16.00 34.17
C GLU A 164 -2.40 17.14 34.72
N PHE A 165 -3.45 17.52 33.99
CA PHE A 165 -4.42 18.50 34.45
C PHE A 165 -5.19 18.02 35.69
N ALA A 166 -5.58 16.75 35.74
CA ALA A 166 -6.23 16.15 36.90
C ALA A 166 -5.30 16.15 38.13
N TYR A 167 -4.02 15.84 37.92
CA TYR A 167 -3.00 15.90 38.97
C TYR A 167 -2.78 17.33 39.49
N GLU A 168 -2.62 18.31 38.59
CA GLU A 168 -2.50 19.73 38.96
C GLU A 168 -3.70 20.22 39.75
N THR A 169 -4.92 19.87 39.33
CA THR A 169 -6.15 20.29 40.01
C THR A 169 -6.28 19.64 41.39
N ALA A 170 -5.91 18.37 41.55
CA ALA A 170 -5.85 17.69 42.85
C ALA A 170 -4.84 18.37 43.79
N ARG A 171 -3.61 18.61 43.30
CA ARG A 171 -2.55 19.29 44.06
C ARG A 171 -2.96 20.70 44.51
N ARG A 172 -3.60 21.48 43.62
CA ARG A 172 -4.12 22.82 43.97
C ARG A 172 -5.21 22.75 45.04
N ARG A 173 -6.04 21.71 45.05
CA ARG A 173 -7.06 21.49 46.10
C ARG A 173 -6.42 21.15 47.44
N GLU A 174 -5.40 20.30 47.47
CA GLU A 174 -4.64 19.96 48.68
C GLU A 174 -3.98 21.19 49.30
N VAL A 175 -3.24 21.98 48.50
CA VAL A 175 -2.62 23.22 48.98
C VAL A 175 -3.66 24.17 49.57
N ARG A 176 -4.80 24.37 48.90
CA ARG A 176 -5.90 25.21 49.43
C ARG A 176 -6.51 24.66 50.72
N SER A 177 -6.50 23.35 50.93
CA SER A 177 -7.02 22.72 52.15
C SER A 177 -6.10 22.92 53.36
N ILE A 178 -4.79 23.03 53.13
CA ILE A 178 -3.79 23.29 54.17
C ILE A 178 -3.89 24.73 54.67
N PHE A 179 -4.08 25.71 53.78
CA PHE A 179 -4.24 27.13 54.13
C PHE A 179 -5.62 27.51 54.70
N ARG A 180 -6.55 26.54 54.82
CA ARG A 180 -7.90 26.76 55.37
C ARG A 180 -8.06 26.28 56.83
N LYS A 181 -7.01 25.71 57.43
CA LYS A 181 -6.92 25.40 58.86
C LYS A 181 -6.16 26.52 59.57
#